data_AF-A0A7C4V9Z8-F1
#
_entry.id   AF-A0A7C4V9Z8-F1
#
_cell.length_a   1.000
_cell.length_b   1.000
_cell.length_c   1.000
_cell.angle_alpha   90.00
_cell.angle_beta   90.00
_cell.angle_gamma   90.00
#
_symmetry.space_group_name_H-M   'P 1'
#
loop_
_entity.id
_entity.type
_entity.pdbx_description
1 polymer ?
#
loop_
_entity_poly.entity_id
_entity_poly.type
_entity_poly.pdbx_seq_one_letter_code
_entity_poly.pdbx_strand_id
1 'polypeptide(L)'
;MNKPMTVLAVLAAATAASGCASMNRALGAARTAPDEFRVVTQAPLTLPPDYSLRPPRPGEVRPQELQPDAEARAALFGQEIARNASQGERTLVANAGAEAVDPNIRDTIDFEGQGIVRRNQDFVDRLLIFRGSGEAAPAPIDAEEEAERLRRDEQIRRATGGGQVVIERERGGFKLPGT
;
A
#
# COMPACT_ATOMS: atom_id res chain seq x y z
N MET A 1 3.05 12.32 50.50
CA MET A 1 2.46 13.08 49.37
C MET A 1 2.58 12.28 48.07
N ASN A 2 2.06 11.06 48.05
CA ASN A 2 2.41 10.01 47.07
C ASN A 2 1.21 9.10 46.70
N LYS A 3 0.10 9.18 47.46
CA LYS A 3 -1.15 8.48 47.17
C LYS A 3 -1.80 8.84 45.82
N PRO A 4 -1.82 10.12 45.34
CA PRO A 4 -2.44 10.40 44.04
C PRO A 4 -1.60 9.87 42.87
N MET A 5 -0.28 9.83 43.01
CA MET A 5 0.65 9.36 41.98
C MET A 5 0.59 7.84 41.81
N THR A 6 0.40 7.08 42.89
CA THR A 6 0.20 5.63 42.83
C THR A 6 -1.14 5.25 42.20
N VAL A 7 -2.20 6.02 42.44
CA VAL A 7 -3.52 5.77 41.83
C VAL A 7 -3.48 6.02 40.32
N LEU A 8 -2.81 7.08 39.88
CA LEU A 8 -2.64 7.39 38.47
C LEU A 8 -1.85 6.30 37.73
N ALA A 9 -0.79 5.78 38.35
CA ALA A 9 0.04 4.72 37.78
C ALA A 9 -0.72 3.39 37.62
N VAL A 10 -1.55 3.02 38.59
CA VAL A 10 -2.40 1.82 38.52
C VAL A 10 -3.47 1.97 37.44
N LEU A 11 -4.06 3.16 37.30
CA LEU A 11 -5.07 3.43 36.27
C LEU A 11 -4.46 3.36 34.86
N ALA A 12 -3.25 3.90 34.67
CA ALA A 12 -2.53 3.85 33.39
C ALA A 12 -2.11 2.41 33.03
N ALA A 13 -1.71 1.60 34.01
CA ALA A 13 -1.39 0.19 33.78
C ALA A 13 -2.64 -0.62 33.38
N ALA A 14 -3.79 -0.32 33.99
CA ALA A 14 -5.05 -1.00 33.68
C ALA A 14 -5.55 -0.68 32.25
N THR A 15 -5.39 0.55 31.77
CA THR A 15 -5.75 0.94 30.39
C THR A 15 -4.76 0.42 29.35
N ALA A 16 -3.48 0.28 29.69
CA ALA A 16 -2.50 -0.33 28.80
C ALA A 16 -2.76 -1.85 28.61
N ALA A 17 -3.13 -2.56 29.68
CA ALA A 17 -3.40 -4.00 29.63
C ALA A 17 -4.66 -4.38 28.84
N SER A 18 -5.69 -3.52 28.81
CA SER A 18 -6.93 -3.78 28.06
C SER A 18 -6.76 -3.68 26.54
N GLY A 19 -5.72 -2.99 26.06
CA GLY A 19 -5.40 -2.88 24.62
C GLY A 19 -4.78 -4.15 24.01
N CYS A 20 -4.05 -4.95 24.79
CA CYS A 20 -3.33 -6.13 24.29
C CYS A 20 -4.27 -7.23 23.75
N ALA A 21 -5.46 -7.39 24.33
CA ALA A 21 -6.44 -8.37 23.86
C ALA A 21 -7.04 -7.98 22.49
N SER A 22 -7.22 -6.68 22.25
CA SER A 22 -7.71 -6.16 20.96
C SER A 22 -6.62 -6.25 19.88
N MET A 23 -5.38 -5.93 20.24
CA MET A 23 -4.23 -6.01 19.34
C MET A 23 -4.00 -7.43 18.81
N ASN A 24 -4.12 -8.46 19.65
CA ASN A 24 -3.99 -9.86 19.22
C ASN A 24 -5.04 -10.28 18.18
N ARG A 25 -6.24 -9.68 18.22
CA ARG A 25 -7.30 -9.94 17.23
C ARG A 25 -7.05 -9.17 15.93
N ALA A 26 -6.58 -7.92 16.02
CA ALA A 26 -6.21 -7.11 14.86
C ALA A 26 -4.97 -7.62 14.12
N LEU A 27 -4.00 -8.19 14.84
CA LEU A 27 -2.78 -8.79 14.30
C LEU A 27 -2.96 -10.22 13.78
N GLY A 28 -4.19 -10.75 13.77
CA GLY A 28 -4.49 -12.09 13.24
C GLY A 28 -3.95 -13.26 14.07
N ALA A 29 -3.42 -13.00 15.28
CA ALA A 29 -2.99 -14.04 16.21
C ALA A 29 -4.18 -14.79 16.84
N ALA A 30 -5.36 -14.17 16.86
CA ALA A 30 -6.62 -14.83 17.19
C ALA A 30 -7.22 -15.47 15.92
N ARG A 31 -7.33 -16.79 15.91
CA ARG A 31 -7.95 -17.55 14.82
C ARG A 31 -9.46 -17.34 14.82
N THR A 32 -9.95 -16.54 13.89
CA THR A 32 -11.39 -16.42 13.60
C THR A 32 -11.75 -17.51 12.58
N ALA A 33 -12.22 -18.66 13.05
CA ALA A 33 -12.80 -19.66 12.16
C ALA A 33 -14.20 -19.19 11.72
N PRO A 34 -14.57 -19.35 10.43
CA PRO A 34 -15.95 -19.13 9.99
C PRO A 34 -16.88 -20.07 10.75
N ASP A 35 -18.02 -19.55 11.21
CA ASP A 35 -19.02 -20.34 11.93
C ASP A 35 -19.64 -21.40 11.02
N GLU A 36 -19.24 -22.66 11.22
CA GLU A 36 -19.72 -23.82 10.46
C GLU A 36 -21.23 -24.10 10.62
N PHE A 37 -21.91 -23.45 11.57
CA PHE A 37 -23.35 -23.56 11.78
C PHE A 37 -24.14 -22.34 11.34
N ARG A 38 -23.49 -21.36 10.70
CA ARG A 38 -24.18 -20.18 10.17
C ARG A 38 -25.04 -20.57 8.97
N VAL A 39 -26.32 -20.80 9.22
CA VAL A 39 -27.32 -21.06 8.18
C VAL A 39 -27.50 -19.80 7.34
N VAL A 40 -27.05 -19.85 6.09
CA VAL A 40 -27.31 -18.80 5.10
C VAL A 40 -28.75 -18.98 4.60
N THR A 41 -29.54 -17.91 4.67
CA THR A 41 -30.91 -17.91 4.13
C THR A 41 -30.86 -17.96 2.62
N GLN A 42 -31.35 -19.05 2.02
CA GLN A 42 -31.55 -19.10 0.57
C GLN A 42 -32.81 -18.34 0.16
N ALA A 43 -32.81 -17.79 -1.06
CA ALA A 43 -34.00 -17.16 -1.62
C ALA A 43 -35.17 -18.16 -1.68
N PRO A 44 -36.42 -17.72 -1.41
CA PRO A 44 -37.57 -18.60 -1.40
C PRO A 44 -37.79 -19.26 -2.77
N LEU A 45 -38.12 -20.55 -2.77
CA LEU A 45 -38.42 -21.31 -3.99
C LEU A 45 -39.73 -20.80 -4.59
N THR A 46 -39.66 -20.08 -5.72
CA THR A 46 -40.82 -19.73 -6.53
C THR A 46 -41.02 -20.77 -7.62
N LEU A 47 -42.26 -21.21 -7.80
CA LEU A 47 -42.63 -22.17 -8.83
C LEU A 47 -42.74 -21.41 -10.16
N PRO A 48 -41.89 -21.70 -11.17
CA PRO A 48 -42.00 -21.03 -12.46
C PRO A 48 -43.31 -21.46 -13.16
N PRO A 49 -43.94 -20.58 -13.95
CA PRO A 49 -45.18 -20.89 -14.67
C PRO A 49 -44.99 -21.96 -15.77
N ASP A 50 -43.75 -22.20 -16.20
CA ASP A 50 -43.42 -23.23 -17.20
C ASP A 50 -42.45 -24.28 -16.63
N TYR A 51 -42.89 -25.54 -16.65
CA TYR A 51 -42.13 -26.74 -16.25
C TYR A 51 -41.27 -27.32 -17.38
N SER A 52 -41.12 -26.61 -18.50
CA SER A 52 -40.40 -27.07 -19.69
C SER A 52 -38.88 -26.82 -19.62
N LEU A 53 -38.37 -26.45 -18.44
CA LEU A 53 -36.95 -26.22 -18.25
C LEU A 53 -36.19 -27.55 -18.32
N ARG A 54 -35.28 -27.63 -19.29
CA ARG A 54 -34.31 -28.71 -19.41
C ARG A 54 -33.49 -28.73 -18.11
N PRO A 55 -33.31 -29.90 -17.46
CA PRO A 55 -32.45 -30.00 -16.29
C PRO A 55 -31.07 -29.40 -16.62
N PRO A 56 -30.53 -28.50 -15.78
CA PRO A 56 -29.19 -27.98 -15.99
C PRO A 56 -28.20 -29.14 -16.00
N ARG A 57 -27.19 -29.05 -16.86
CA ARG A 57 -26.19 -30.13 -16.95
C ARG A 57 -25.45 -30.23 -15.61
N PRO A 58 -25.12 -31.44 -15.14
CA PRO A 58 -24.29 -31.59 -13.94
C PRO A 58 -23.00 -30.78 -14.07
N GLY A 59 -22.78 -29.84 -13.15
CA GLY A 59 -21.59 -28.97 -13.12
C GLY A 59 -21.78 -27.57 -13.74
N GLU A 60 -22.94 -27.26 -14.31
CA GLU A 60 -23.22 -25.91 -14.82
C GLU A 60 -23.63 -24.97 -13.67
N VAL A 61 -23.20 -23.71 -13.73
CA VAL A 61 -23.46 -22.71 -12.68
C VAL A 61 -24.98 -22.52 -12.55
N ARG A 62 -25.50 -22.71 -11.33
CA ARG A 62 -26.93 -22.58 -11.05
C ARG A 62 -27.32 -21.11 -11.16
N PRO A 63 -28.27 -20.73 -12.04
CA PRO A 63 -28.70 -19.34 -12.17
C PRO A 63 -29.33 -18.77 -10.89
N GLN A 64 -29.85 -19.63 -10.00
CA GLN A 64 -30.45 -19.22 -8.73
C GLN A 64 -29.46 -19.03 -7.59
N GLU A 65 -28.20 -19.49 -7.73
CA GLU A 65 -27.16 -19.21 -6.73
C GLU A 65 -26.53 -17.85 -7.07
N LEU A 66 -27.02 -16.78 -6.42
CA LEU A 66 -26.26 -15.53 -6.39
C LEU A 66 -24.86 -15.86 -5.86
N GLN A 67 -23.85 -15.55 -6.67
CA GLN A 67 -22.48 -15.68 -6.26
C GLN A 67 -22.24 -14.80 -5.01
N PRO A 68 -21.92 -15.39 -3.85
CA PRO A 68 -21.87 -14.65 -2.59
C PRO A 68 -20.78 -13.57 -2.61
N ASP A 69 -19.74 -13.75 -3.40
CA ASP A 69 -18.72 -12.73 -3.68
C ASP A 69 -19.27 -11.57 -4.51
N ALA A 70 -20.13 -11.83 -5.50
CA ALA A 70 -20.79 -10.79 -6.26
C ALA A 70 -21.77 -9.98 -5.40
N GLU A 71 -22.52 -10.64 -4.52
CA GLU A 71 -23.41 -9.98 -3.55
C GLU A 71 -22.62 -9.16 -2.51
N ALA A 72 -21.55 -9.72 -1.94
CA ALA A 72 -20.69 -9.00 -1.02
C ALA A 72 -20.01 -7.79 -1.69
N ARG A 73 -19.53 -7.94 -2.93
CA ARG A 73 -18.95 -6.84 -3.71
C ARG A 73 -19.98 -5.74 -3.97
N ALA A 74 -21.21 -6.11 -4.32
CA ALA A 74 -22.32 -5.17 -4.48
C ALA A 74 -22.71 -4.48 -3.16
N ALA A 75 -22.68 -5.19 -2.03
CA ALA A 75 -22.97 -4.61 -0.71
C ALA A 75 -21.87 -3.65 -0.22
N LEU A 76 -20.60 -3.96 -0.50
CA LEU A 76 -19.45 -3.16 -0.06
C LEU A 76 -19.22 -1.93 -0.94
N PHE A 77 -19.30 -2.09 -2.26
CA PHE A 77 -18.92 -1.04 -3.21
C PHE A 77 -20.12 -0.43 -3.97
N GLY A 78 -21.32 -1.01 -3.81
CA GLY A 78 -22.47 -0.68 -4.65
C GLY A 78 -22.35 -1.33 -6.04
N GLN A 79 -23.49 -1.49 -6.73
CA GLN A 79 -23.50 -1.97 -8.12
C GLN A 79 -23.19 -0.86 -9.14
N GLU A 80 -23.08 0.39 -8.69
CA GLU A 80 -23.12 1.58 -9.54
C GLU A 80 -22.00 2.55 -9.18
N ILE A 81 -20.75 2.10 -9.29
CA ILE A 81 -19.59 2.97 -9.11
C ILE A 81 -19.67 4.09 -10.16
N ALA A 82 -19.55 5.34 -9.70
CA ALA A 82 -19.49 6.56 -10.52
C ALA A 82 -20.77 6.97 -11.32
N ARG A 83 -21.94 6.33 -11.13
CA ARG A 83 -23.18 6.81 -11.80
C ARG A 83 -23.60 8.23 -11.39
N ASN A 84 -23.31 8.61 -10.15
CA ASN A 84 -23.61 9.95 -9.62
C ASN A 84 -22.40 10.89 -9.65
N ALA A 85 -21.34 10.57 -10.39
CA ALA A 85 -20.16 11.42 -10.46
C ALA A 85 -20.49 12.77 -11.12
N SER A 86 -20.10 13.85 -10.46
CA SER A 86 -20.20 15.22 -10.96
C SER A 86 -19.37 15.39 -12.24
N GLN A 87 -19.62 16.47 -12.98
CA GLN A 87 -18.81 16.80 -14.15
C GLN A 87 -17.33 17.02 -13.77
N GLY A 88 -17.06 17.62 -12.61
CA GLY A 88 -15.70 17.87 -12.11
C GLY A 88 -14.95 16.60 -11.73
N GLU A 89 -15.63 15.60 -11.16
CA GLU A 89 -15.00 14.31 -10.86
C GLU A 89 -14.65 13.55 -12.14
N ARG A 90 -15.53 13.60 -13.14
CA ARG A 90 -15.26 12.99 -14.46
C ARG A 90 -14.08 13.63 -15.16
N THR A 91 -13.97 14.96 -15.15
CA THR A 91 -12.81 15.65 -15.74
C THR A 91 -11.53 15.39 -14.95
N LEU A 92 -11.60 15.29 -13.62
CA LEU A 92 -10.44 14.91 -12.80
C LEU A 92 -9.94 13.50 -13.15
N VAL A 93 -10.85 12.52 -13.26
CA VAL A 93 -10.52 11.13 -13.62
C VAL A 93 -9.96 11.05 -15.04
N ALA A 94 -10.53 11.78 -15.99
CA ALA A 94 -10.03 11.86 -17.36
C ALA A 94 -8.61 12.47 -17.41
N ASN A 95 -8.38 13.57 -16.68
CA ASN A 95 -7.05 14.18 -16.58
C ASN A 95 -6.03 13.28 -15.86
N ALA A 96 -6.48 12.44 -14.93
CA ALA A 96 -5.66 11.43 -14.27
C ALA A 96 -5.40 10.20 -15.17
N GLY A 97 -5.99 10.13 -16.37
CA GLY A 97 -5.83 8.99 -17.29
C GLY A 97 -6.54 7.72 -16.82
N ALA A 98 -7.47 7.82 -15.86
CA ALA A 98 -8.16 6.68 -15.26
C ALA A 98 -9.53 6.38 -15.88
N GLU A 99 -9.78 6.85 -17.12
CA GLU A 99 -11.06 6.72 -17.82
C GLU A 99 -11.35 5.29 -18.32
N ALA A 100 -10.30 4.50 -18.58
CA ALA A 100 -10.40 3.16 -19.17
C ALA A 100 -9.71 2.09 -18.32
N VAL A 101 -9.99 2.07 -17.01
CA VAL A 101 -9.48 1.02 -16.12
C VAL A 101 -10.32 -0.25 -16.31
N ASP A 102 -9.66 -1.38 -16.54
CA ASP A 102 -10.32 -2.69 -16.56
C ASP A 102 -10.94 -2.99 -15.18
N PRO A 103 -12.27 -3.22 -15.10
CA PRO A 103 -12.93 -3.57 -13.83
C PRO A 103 -12.34 -4.80 -13.13
N ASN A 104 -11.75 -5.71 -13.91
CA ASN A 104 -11.18 -6.97 -13.44
C ASN A 104 -9.67 -6.87 -13.21
N ILE A 105 -9.06 -5.68 -13.27
CA ILE A 105 -7.60 -5.53 -13.14
C ILE A 105 -7.04 -6.13 -11.86
N ARG A 106 -7.83 -6.13 -10.77
CA ARG A 106 -7.42 -6.77 -9.50
C ARG A 106 -7.32 -8.29 -9.63
N ASP A 107 -8.27 -8.91 -10.29
CA ASP A 107 -8.26 -10.36 -10.52
C ASP A 107 -7.09 -10.74 -11.43
N THR A 108 -6.79 -9.90 -12.45
CA THR A 108 -5.62 -10.06 -13.31
C THR A 108 -4.31 -9.94 -12.52
N ILE A 109 -4.16 -8.89 -11.70
CA ILE A 109 -2.97 -8.69 -10.86
C ILE A 109 -2.80 -9.83 -9.86
N ASP A 110 -3.90 -10.30 -9.25
CA ASP A 110 -3.86 -11.41 -8.30
C ASP A 110 -3.44 -12.70 -9.01
N PHE A 111 -3.98 -12.98 -10.20
CA PHE A 111 -3.58 -14.13 -11.02
C PHE A 111 -2.09 -14.06 -11.41
N GLU A 112 -1.61 -12.91 -11.88
CA GLU A 112 -0.20 -12.70 -12.18
C GLU A 112 0.68 -12.80 -10.93
N GLY A 113 0.17 -12.32 -9.79
CA GLY A 113 0.84 -12.30 -8.50
C GLY A 113 0.87 -13.63 -7.76
N GLN A 114 0.05 -14.61 -8.14
CA GLN A 114 -0.04 -15.93 -7.48
C GLN A 114 1.30 -16.69 -7.47
N GLY A 115 2.17 -16.47 -8.47
CA GLY A 115 3.51 -17.06 -8.52
C GLY A 115 4.55 -16.33 -7.65
N ILE A 116 4.26 -15.10 -7.22
CA ILE A 116 5.16 -14.27 -6.44
C ILE A 116 4.94 -14.56 -4.96
N VAL A 117 5.59 -15.61 -4.47
CA VAL A 117 5.76 -15.78 -3.03
C VAL A 117 6.67 -14.66 -2.54
N ARG A 118 6.08 -13.58 -2.01
CA ARG A 118 6.80 -12.55 -1.26
C ARG A 118 7.37 -13.18 0.00
N ARG A 119 8.52 -13.85 -0.14
CA ARG A 119 9.32 -14.26 1.02
C ARG A 119 9.74 -12.99 1.74
N ASN A 120 9.74 -13.06 3.07
CA ASN A 120 10.20 -11.97 3.91
C ASN A 120 11.66 -11.66 3.51
N GLN A 121 11.86 -10.54 2.80
CA GLN A 121 13.17 -10.20 2.24
C GLN A 121 14.19 -10.04 3.36
N ASP A 122 13.80 -9.47 4.50
CA ASP A 122 14.67 -9.37 5.68
C ASP A 122 15.18 -10.74 6.17
N PHE A 123 14.36 -11.78 6.09
CA PHE A 123 14.77 -13.13 6.46
C PHE A 123 15.73 -13.75 5.44
N VAL A 124 15.43 -13.59 4.15
CA VAL A 124 16.26 -14.10 3.06
C VAL A 124 17.60 -13.38 3.04
N ASP A 125 17.60 -12.07 3.21
CA ASP A 125 18.79 -11.22 3.25
C ASP A 125 19.66 -11.57 4.46
N ARG A 126 19.08 -11.77 5.65
CA ARG A 126 19.86 -12.25 6.82
C ARG A 126 20.51 -13.60 6.57
N LEU A 127 19.84 -14.52 5.87
CA LEU A 127 20.39 -15.83 5.53
C LEU A 127 21.51 -15.74 4.49
N LEU A 128 21.35 -14.90 3.46
CA LEU A 128 22.36 -14.69 2.42
C LEU A 128 23.58 -13.91 2.96
N ILE A 129 23.36 -12.96 3.87
CA ILE A 129 24.39 -12.13 4.49
C ILE A 129 25.12 -12.86 5.62
N PHE A 130 24.57 -13.97 6.15
CA PHE A 130 25.14 -14.75 7.26
C PHE A 130 26.62 -15.19 7.06
N ARG A 131 27.10 -15.24 5.81
CA ARG A 131 28.50 -15.57 5.48
C ARG A 131 29.34 -14.39 4.96
N GLY A 132 28.84 -13.16 5.07
CA GLY A 132 29.63 -11.94 4.82
C GLY A 132 29.91 -11.58 3.36
N SER A 133 29.17 -12.15 2.40
CA SER A 133 29.35 -11.88 0.96
C SER A 133 28.24 -11.02 0.33
N GLY A 134 27.40 -10.38 1.13
CA GLY A 134 26.41 -9.43 0.61
C GLY A 134 27.01 -8.02 0.61
N GLU A 135 27.09 -7.37 -0.55
CA GLU A 135 27.20 -5.91 -0.59
C GLU A 135 26.10 -5.34 0.28
N ALA A 136 26.48 -4.50 1.24
CA ALA A 136 25.52 -3.84 2.11
C ALA A 136 24.48 -3.13 1.23
N ALA A 137 23.20 -3.36 1.52
CA ALA A 137 22.12 -2.61 0.88
C ALA A 137 22.49 -1.12 0.95
N PRO A 138 22.33 -0.35 -0.15
CA PRO A 138 22.69 1.05 -0.17
C PRO A 138 22.03 1.73 1.02
N ALA A 139 22.84 2.40 1.83
CA ALA A 139 22.36 3.07 3.02
C ALA A 139 21.19 4.00 2.64
N PRO A 140 20.13 4.09 3.47
CA PRO A 140 19.03 5.01 3.22
C PRO A 140 19.59 6.40 2.96
N ILE A 141 19.34 6.93 1.76
CA ILE A 141 19.78 8.26 1.37
C ILE A 141 18.83 9.26 2.05
N ASP A 142 19.37 10.21 2.81
CA ASP A 142 18.59 11.32 3.34
C ASP A 142 18.15 12.24 2.19
N ALA A 143 16.83 12.43 2.08
CA ALA A 143 16.23 13.19 0.99
C ALA A 143 16.65 14.68 1.03
N GLU A 144 16.85 15.24 2.22
CA GLU A 144 17.23 16.64 2.40
C GLU A 144 18.69 16.86 1.99
N GLU A 145 19.59 15.99 2.44
CA GLU A 145 21.02 16.04 2.08
C GLU A 145 21.24 15.84 0.57
N GLU A 146 20.49 14.91 -0.03
CA GLU A 146 20.55 14.65 -1.47
C GLU A 146 20.02 15.84 -2.29
N ALA A 147 18.94 16.48 -1.83
CA ALA A 147 18.44 17.69 -2.47
C ALA A 147 19.45 18.84 -2.41
N GLU A 148 20.16 19.01 -1.29
CA GLU A 148 21.23 20.00 -1.18
C GLU A 148 22.40 19.72 -2.12
N ARG A 149 22.82 18.45 -2.21
CA ARG A 149 23.87 18.02 -3.16
C ARG A 149 23.50 18.41 -4.59
N LEU A 150 22.28 18.08 -5.02
CA LEU A 150 21.79 18.39 -6.37
C LEU A 150 21.71 19.90 -6.63
N ARG A 151 21.23 20.68 -5.66
CA ARG A 151 21.20 22.16 -5.76
C ARG A 151 22.60 22.74 -5.91
N ARG A 152 23.58 22.24 -5.14
CA ARG A 152 24.98 22.69 -5.21
C ARG A 152 25.58 22.38 -6.58
N ASP A 153 25.36 21.17 -7.10
CA ASP A 153 25.83 20.76 -8.42
C ASP A 153 25.19 21.57 -9.55
N GLU A 154 23.92 21.94 -9.41
CA GLU A 154 23.24 22.83 -10.36
C GLU A 154 23.78 24.27 -10.29
N GLN A 155 24.03 24.80 -9.10
CA GLN A 155 24.65 26.12 -8.92
C GLN A 155 26.05 26.16 -9.53
N ILE A 156 26.87 25.14 -9.29
CA ILE A 156 28.20 25.02 -9.88
C ILE A 156 28.07 24.95 -11.41
N ARG A 157 27.20 24.09 -11.97
CA ARG A 157 27.00 24.01 -13.43
C ARG A 157 26.54 25.33 -14.05
N ARG A 158 25.65 26.08 -13.39
CA ARG A 158 25.21 27.41 -13.85
C ARG A 158 26.37 28.42 -13.83
N ALA A 159 27.25 28.36 -12.84
CA ALA A 159 28.37 29.27 -12.70
C ALA A 159 29.55 28.92 -13.65
N THR A 160 29.80 27.63 -13.88
CA THR A 160 30.95 27.15 -14.68
C THR A 160 30.60 26.84 -16.13
N GLY A 161 29.31 26.87 -16.50
CA GLY A 161 28.82 26.46 -17.82
C GLY A 161 29.12 25.00 -18.16
N GLY A 162 29.47 24.17 -17.17
CA GLY A 162 29.92 22.79 -17.35
C GLY A 162 31.40 22.63 -17.75
N GLY A 163 32.17 23.72 -17.81
CA GLY A 163 33.61 23.70 -18.10
C GLY A 163 34.47 23.45 -16.86
N GLN A 164 35.70 22.97 -17.07
CA GLN A 164 36.70 22.81 -16.02
C GLN A 164 37.22 24.18 -15.57
N VAL A 165 37.03 24.54 -14.29
CA VAL A 165 37.53 25.80 -13.73
C VAL A 165 38.95 25.62 -13.21
N VAL A 166 39.91 26.33 -13.82
CA VAL A 166 41.30 26.39 -13.35
C VAL A 166 41.48 27.66 -12.53
N ILE A 167 41.69 27.53 -11.23
CA ILE A 167 41.96 28.66 -10.34
C ILE A 167 43.47 28.85 -10.26
N GLU A 168 44.01 29.79 -11.03
CA GLU A 168 45.40 30.21 -10.89
C GLU A 168 45.51 31.33 -9.84
N ARG A 169 46.36 31.12 -8.84
CA ARG A 169 46.72 32.14 -7.86
C ARG A 169 47.93 32.90 -8.38
N GLU A 170 47.75 34.13 -8.85
CA GLU A 170 48.88 35.01 -9.13
C GLU A 170 49.73 35.15 -7.85
N ARG A 171 51.00 34.75 -7.92
CA ARG A 171 51.96 35.03 -6.86
C ARG A 171 52.22 36.53 -6.90
N GLY A 172 51.68 37.23 -5.92
CA GLY A 172 51.69 38.68 -5.84
C GLY A 172 53.07 39.30 -6.07
N GLY A 173 53.15 40.16 -7.07
CA GLY A 173 54.18 41.18 -7.15
C GLY A 173 53.97 42.19 -6.03
N PHE A 174 55.02 42.46 -5.27
CA PHE A 174 55.06 43.45 -4.20
C PHE A 174 54.63 44.83 -4.76
N LYS A 175 53.42 45.30 -4.43
CA LYS A 175 52.99 46.64 -4.81
C LYS A 175 53.69 47.66 -3.89
N LEU A 176 54.67 48.37 -4.43
CA LEU A 176 55.30 49.50 -3.76
C LEU A 176 54.26 50.63 -3.59
N PRO A 177 54.12 51.21 -2.39
CA PRO A 177 53.24 52.35 -2.18
C PRO A 177 53.93 53.63 -2.68
N GLY A 178 53.34 54.25 -3.70
CA GLY A 178 53.66 55.62 -4.12
C GLY A 178 54.62 55.76 -5.30
N THR A 179 54.08 55.66 -6.51
CA THR A 179 54.31 56.56 -7.66
C THR A 179 53.08 56.52 -8.54
#